data_AF-X1RTB3-F1
#
_entry.id   AF-X1RTB3-F1
#
_cell.length_a   1.000
_cell.length_b   1.000
_cell.length_c   1.000
_cell.angle_alpha   90.00
_cell.angle_beta   90.00
_cell.angle_gamma   90.00
#
_symmetry.space_group_name_H-M   'P 1'
#
loop_
_entity.id
_entity.type
_entity.pdbx_description
1 polymer ?
#
loop_
_entity_poly.entity_id
_entity_poly.type
_entity_poly.pdbx_seq_one_letter_code
_entity_poly.pdbx_strand_id
1 'polypeptide(L)'
;MKRAAVAPEMLAHKGPARIFNSEEEATSAIMSGNIKPGEIIVIRYEGPKGGPGMREMLAPTALLSGMGRDKEVALLTDGRFSGGSRGAAIGHVSPEAATRGPIAALRDGDIIKIDIPNYKLEVELSDKEMTERLAQLAEFEPKVKTGYLRYYAEKVGPASTGAVFK
;
A
#
# COMPACT_ATOMS: atom_id res chain seq x y z
N MET A 1 5.15 -6.49 8.10
CA MET A 1 3.82 -6.56 8.75
C MET A 1 3.94 -7.01 10.20
N LYS A 2 3.17 -6.43 11.12
CA LYS A 2 3.10 -6.84 12.54
C LYS A 2 2.04 -7.92 12.74
N ARG A 3 2.43 -9.19 12.86
CA ARG A 3 1.49 -10.32 12.97
C ARG A 3 0.68 -10.35 14.26
N ALA A 4 1.24 -9.87 15.37
CA ALA A 4 0.60 -9.91 16.68
C ALA A 4 -0.69 -9.07 16.77
N ALA A 5 -0.94 -8.19 15.80
CA ALA A 5 -2.12 -7.33 15.76
C ALA A 5 -3.15 -7.76 14.70
N VAL A 6 -2.95 -8.92 14.06
CA VAL A 6 -3.83 -9.46 13.01
C VAL A 6 -4.80 -10.47 13.62
N ALA A 7 -6.08 -10.34 13.30
CA ALA A 7 -7.08 -11.31 13.71
C ALA A 7 -6.84 -12.68 13.01
N PRO A 8 -7.07 -13.82 13.67
CA PRO A 8 -6.84 -15.14 13.08
C PRO A 8 -7.51 -15.35 11.70
N GLU A 9 -8.72 -14.82 11.54
CA GLU A 9 -9.50 -14.85 10.30
C GLU A 9 -8.85 -14.08 9.14
N MET A 10 -7.98 -13.10 9.44
CA MET A 10 -7.26 -12.29 8.45
C MET A 10 -5.84 -12.81 8.17
N LEU A 11 -5.47 -13.99 8.71
CA LEU A 11 -4.16 -14.61 8.42
C LEU A 11 -4.03 -15.04 6.97
N ALA A 12 -5.13 -15.47 6.37
CA ALA A 12 -5.25 -15.73 4.95
C ALA A 12 -6.47 -14.95 4.43
N HIS A 13 -6.23 -13.92 3.62
CA HIS A 13 -7.28 -13.04 3.11
C HIS A 13 -7.21 -12.98 1.59
N LYS A 14 -8.36 -13.06 0.93
CA LYS A 14 -8.47 -12.93 -0.53
C LYS A 14 -9.59 -11.97 -0.85
N GLY A 15 -9.31 -10.95 -1.64
CA GLY A 15 -10.30 -9.92 -1.92
C GLY A 15 -9.97 -9.03 -3.10
N PRO A 16 -10.97 -8.29 -3.61
CA PRO A 16 -10.77 -7.29 -4.64
C PRO A 16 -10.00 -6.09 -4.10
N ALA A 17 -9.06 -5.61 -4.89
CA ALA A 17 -8.26 -4.43 -4.59
C ALA A 17 -9.13 -3.17 -4.73
N ARG A 18 -8.92 -2.22 -3.82
CA ARG A 18 -9.42 -0.86 -3.92
C ARG A 18 -8.26 0.11 -3.85
N ILE A 19 -7.98 0.83 -4.94
CA ILE A 19 -6.75 1.56 -5.18
C ILE A 19 -6.91 3.03 -4.84
N PHE A 20 -5.96 3.55 -4.07
CA PHE A 20 -5.85 4.96 -3.71
C PHE A 20 -4.41 5.44 -3.94
N ASN A 21 -4.24 6.68 -4.40
CA ASN A 21 -2.92 7.27 -4.68
C ASN A 21 -2.41 8.16 -3.55
N SER A 22 -3.18 8.26 -2.46
CA SER A 22 -2.81 9.00 -1.26
C SER A 22 -3.52 8.48 -0.01
N GLU A 23 -2.94 8.73 1.16
CA GLU A 23 -3.60 8.47 2.45
C GLU A 23 -4.92 9.22 2.56
N GLU A 24 -4.99 10.45 2.06
CA GLU A 24 -6.16 11.32 2.13
C GLU A 24 -7.34 10.72 1.36
N GLU A 25 -7.11 10.25 0.12
CA GLU A 25 -8.13 9.58 -0.70
C GLU A 25 -8.68 8.33 0.00
N ALA A 26 -7.79 7.50 0.54
CA ALA A 26 -8.17 6.27 1.25
C ALA A 26 -8.98 6.60 2.52
N THR A 27 -8.53 7.59 3.29
CA THR A 27 -9.18 8.05 4.53
C THR A 27 -10.59 8.56 4.23
N SER A 28 -10.75 9.41 3.21
CA SER A 28 -12.07 9.91 2.80
C SER A 28 -13.01 8.79 2.37
N ALA A 29 -12.52 7.80 1.62
CA ALA A 29 -13.32 6.66 1.18
C ALA A 29 -13.76 5.74 2.33
N ILE A 30 -12.88 5.52 3.32
CA ILE A 30 -13.21 4.79 4.55
C ILE A 30 -14.29 5.54 5.33
N MET A 31 -14.11 6.85 5.55
CA MET A 31 -15.06 7.68 6.31
C MET A 31 -16.44 7.76 5.65
N SER A 32 -16.50 7.78 4.32
CA SER A 32 -17.77 7.82 3.59
C SER A 32 -18.50 6.47 3.56
N GLY A 33 -17.94 5.41 4.18
CA GLY A 33 -18.53 4.07 4.18
C GLY A 33 -18.46 3.36 2.83
N ASN A 34 -17.65 3.84 1.88
CA ASN A 34 -17.56 3.33 0.51
C ASN A 34 -16.63 2.11 0.38
N ILE A 35 -16.34 1.43 1.49
CA ILE A 35 -15.51 0.23 1.57
C ILE A 35 -16.41 -0.97 1.86
N LYS A 36 -16.24 -2.05 1.11
CA LYS A 36 -16.99 -3.29 1.30
C LYS A 36 -16.20 -4.29 2.15
N PRO A 37 -16.88 -5.11 2.98
CA PRO A 37 -16.24 -6.25 3.63
C PRO A 37 -15.51 -7.12 2.60
N GLY A 38 -14.31 -7.57 2.94
CA GLY A 38 -13.48 -8.39 2.07
C GLY A 38 -12.53 -7.61 1.16
N GLU A 39 -12.72 -6.30 0.97
CA GLU A 39 -11.84 -5.50 0.12
C GLU A 39 -10.41 -5.40 0.68
N ILE A 40 -9.46 -5.20 -0.22
CA ILE A 40 -8.06 -4.95 0.10
C ILE A 40 -7.74 -3.52 -0.35
N ILE A 41 -7.66 -2.60 0.61
CA ILE A 41 -7.34 -1.21 0.36
C ILE A 41 -5.84 -1.10 0.06
N VAL A 42 -5.50 -0.60 -1.12
CA VAL A 42 -4.13 -0.39 -1.57
C VAL A 42 -3.87 1.11 -1.63
N ILE A 43 -2.92 1.59 -0.84
CA ILE A 43 -2.48 2.99 -0.81
C ILE A 43 -1.08 3.05 -1.41
N ARG A 44 -0.95 3.60 -2.61
CA ARG A 44 0.32 3.68 -3.34
C ARG A 44 0.81 5.12 -3.47
N TYR A 45 2.08 5.26 -3.86
CA TYR A 45 2.79 6.55 -3.93
C TYR A 45 2.99 7.19 -2.55
N GLU A 46 3.11 6.35 -1.52
CA GLU A 46 3.45 6.75 -0.15
C GLU A 46 4.82 6.22 0.27
N GLY A 47 5.57 5.62 -0.66
CA GLY A 47 6.93 5.13 -0.47
C GLY A 47 8.00 6.23 -0.32
N PRO A 48 9.28 5.86 -0.18
CA PRO A 48 10.39 6.80 -0.04
C PRO A 48 10.41 7.87 -1.13
N LYS A 49 10.33 7.49 -2.41
CA LYS A 49 10.30 8.44 -3.53
C LYS A 49 8.90 9.01 -3.76
N GLY A 50 7.86 8.18 -3.64
CA GLY A 50 6.48 8.53 -3.97
C GLY A 50 5.87 9.59 -3.06
N GLY A 51 6.09 9.45 -1.75
CA GLY A 51 5.52 10.33 -0.71
C GLY A 51 5.86 11.80 -0.93
N PRO A 52 7.15 12.20 -0.99
CA PRO A 52 8.36 11.46 -0.59
C PRO A 52 8.56 11.40 0.93
N GLY A 53 9.50 10.57 1.40
CA GLY A 53 9.85 10.43 2.81
C GLY A 53 9.19 9.26 3.53
N MET A 54 8.42 8.44 2.81
CA MET A 54 7.78 7.24 3.35
C MET A 54 7.00 7.51 4.64
N ARG A 55 5.98 8.38 4.58
CA ARG A 55 5.25 8.82 5.78
C ARG A 55 4.60 7.66 6.52
N GLU A 56 4.42 7.86 7.83
CA GLU A 56 3.71 6.91 8.67
C GLU A 56 2.22 7.24 8.66
N MET A 57 1.41 6.27 8.23
CA MET A 57 -0.04 6.40 8.17
C MET A 57 -0.67 5.70 9.36
N LEU A 58 -1.46 6.45 10.12
CA LEU A 58 -2.27 5.93 11.23
C LEU A 58 -3.76 5.99 10.91
N ALA A 59 -4.20 7.04 10.21
CA ALA A 59 -5.62 7.35 10.02
C ALA A 59 -6.42 6.20 9.37
N PRO A 60 -5.96 5.57 8.26
CA PRO A 60 -6.70 4.46 7.65
C PRO A 60 -6.91 3.28 8.61
N THR A 61 -5.86 2.92 9.36
CA THR A 61 -5.91 1.79 10.31
C THR A 61 -6.80 2.10 11.52
N ALA A 62 -6.73 3.33 12.04
CA ALA A 62 -7.53 3.76 13.18
C ALA A 62 -9.02 3.85 12.83
N LEU A 63 -9.36 4.35 11.64
CA LEU A 63 -10.73 4.43 11.16
C LEU A 63 -11.36 3.04 10.96
N LEU A 64 -10.66 2.12 10.29
CA LEU A 64 -11.17 0.77 10.10
C LEU A 64 -11.41 0.05 11.44
N SER A 65 -10.48 0.17 12.38
CA SER A 65 -10.65 -0.42 13.72
C SER A 65 -11.80 0.24 14.50
N GLY A 66 -11.90 1.58 14.45
CA GLY A 66 -13.01 2.32 15.06
C GLY A 66 -14.39 1.99 14.47
N MET A 67 -14.44 1.61 13.20
CA MET A 67 -15.65 1.13 12.53
C MET A 67 -15.89 -0.39 12.70
N GLY A 68 -15.00 -1.12 13.39
CA GLY A 68 -15.09 -2.56 13.59
C GLY A 68 -14.82 -3.39 12.33
N ARG A 69 -14.15 -2.82 11.32
CA ARG A 69 -13.88 -3.43 10.00
C ARG A 69 -12.45 -3.92 9.83
N ASP A 70 -11.62 -3.81 10.87
CA ASP A 70 -10.22 -4.28 10.88
C ASP A 70 -10.07 -5.81 10.81
N LYS A 71 -11.18 -6.54 10.92
CA LYS A 71 -11.29 -8.00 10.73
C LYS A 71 -11.85 -8.42 9.37
N GLU A 72 -12.22 -7.46 8.53
CA GLU A 72 -12.87 -7.72 7.25
C GLU A 72 -12.11 -7.12 6.06
N VAL A 73 -11.34 -6.06 6.32
CA VAL A 73 -10.65 -5.28 5.30
C VAL A 73 -9.15 -5.29 5.60
N ALA A 74 -8.35 -5.59 4.58
CA ALA A 74 -6.90 -5.50 4.66
C ALA A 74 -6.39 -4.17 4.08
N LEU A 75 -5.23 -3.74 4.56
CA LEU A 75 -4.54 -2.54 4.12
C LEU A 75 -3.16 -2.89 3.55
N LEU A 76 -2.83 -2.36 2.39
CA LEU A 76 -1.57 -2.56 1.68
C LEU A 76 -0.97 -1.22 1.28
N THR A 77 0.33 -1.02 1.47
CA THR A 77 1.00 0.21 1.03
C THR A 77 2.50 0.04 0.76
N ASP A 78 3.02 0.86 -0.15
CA ASP A 78 4.46 1.09 -0.33
C ASP A 78 5.05 2.06 0.72
N GLY A 79 4.20 2.75 1.49
CA GLY A 79 4.58 3.56 2.66
C GLY A 79 4.68 2.76 3.96
N ARG A 80 4.47 3.45 5.11
CA ARG A 80 4.53 2.83 6.45
C ARG A 80 3.18 2.94 7.15
N PHE A 81 2.88 1.94 7.97
CA PHE A 81 1.81 2.02 8.98
C PHE A 81 2.41 2.19 10.36
N SER A 82 1.65 2.78 11.27
CA SER A 82 2.10 2.99 12.63
C SER A 82 2.26 1.69 13.42
N GLY A 83 3.17 1.68 14.40
CA GLY A 83 3.36 0.54 15.31
C GLY A 83 2.11 0.21 16.14
N GLY A 84 1.20 1.18 16.28
CA GLY A 84 -0.11 1.02 16.93
C GLY A 84 -1.21 0.45 16.03
N SER A 85 -0.96 0.25 14.73
CA SER A 85 -1.95 -0.25 13.79
C SER A 85 -2.43 -1.67 14.14
N ARG A 86 -3.73 -1.88 13.97
CA ARG A 86 -4.46 -3.16 14.15
C ARG A 86 -4.98 -3.66 12.80
N GLY A 87 -5.27 -4.95 12.72
CA GLY A 87 -5.75 -5.59 11.51
C GLY A 87 -4.65 -5.94 10.53
N ALA A 88 -5.04 -6.42 9.35
CA ALA A 88 -4.12 -6.86 8.31
C ALA A 88 -3.49 -5.67 7.56
N ALA A 89 -2.55 -4.97 8.21
CA ALA A 89 -1.86 -3.81 7.66
C ALA A 89 -0.43 -4.14 7.20
N ILE A 90 -0.23 -4.18 5.88
CA ILE A 90 1.02 -4.53 5.21
C ILE A 90 1.64 -3.26 4.62
N GLY A 91 2.73 -2.77 5.21
CA GLY A 91 3.53 -1.69 4.67
C GLY A 91 4.84 -2.16 4.05
N HIS A 92 5.63 -1.20 3.56
CA HIS A 92 6.96 -1.38 2.97
C HIS A 92 6.97 -2.24 1.69
N VAL A 93 5.85 -2.28 0.96
CA VAL A 93 5.81 -2.97 -0.33
C VAL A 93 6.89 -2.38 -1.24
N SER A 94 7.75 -3.26 -1.74
CA SER A 94 8.91 -2.91 -2.55
C SER A 94 8.98 -3.83 -3.78
N PRO A 95 9.30 -3.32 -4.97
CA PRO A 95 9.55 -1.92 -5.31
C PRO A 95 8.30 -1.03 -5.16
N GLU A 96 8.49 0.24 -4.81
CA GLU A 96 7.40 1.20 -4.59
C GLU A 96 6.76 1.64 -5.93
N ALA A 97 5.56 2.24 -5.87
CA ALA A 97 4.84 2.63 -7.07
C ALA A 97 5.57 3.70 -7.90
N ALA A 98 6.25 4.64 -7.25
CA ALA A 98 7.04 5.69 -7.92
C ALA A 98 8.26 5.16 -8.70
N THR A 99 8.58 3.87 -8.52
CA THR A 99 9.63 3.15 -9.27
C THR A 99 9.06 2.10 -10.24
N ARG A 100 7.75 2.15 -10.52
CA ARG A 100 7.04 1.17 -11.36
C ARG A 100 7.10 -0.26 -10.81
N GLY A 101 7.08 -0.41 -9.48
CA GLY A 101 6.90 -1.73 -8.85
C GLY A 101 5.51 -2.33 -9.12
N PRO A 102 5.29 -3.63 -8.87
CA PRO A 102 4.03 -4.30 -9.18
C PRO A 102 2.78 -3.62 -8.57
N ILE A 103 2.92 -3.01 -7.39
CA ILE A 103 1.84 -2.26 -6.73
C ILE A 103 1.33 -1.08 -7.58
N ALA A 104 2.14 -0.53 -8.50
CA ALA A 104 1.74 0.52 -9.43
C ALA A 104 0.78 0.03 -10.52
N ALA A 105 0.82 -1.26 -10.88
CA ALA A 105 0.02 -1.82 -11.97
C ALA A 105 -1.39 -2.26 -11.51
N LEU A 106 -1.62 -2.30 -10.21
CA LEU A 106 -2.90 -2.69 -9.63
C LEU A 106 -4.00 -1.70 -10.01
N ARG A 107 -5.19 -2.24 -10.26
CA ARG A 107 -6.44 -1.55 -10.61
C ARG A 107 -7.55 -2.03 -9.68
N ASP A 108 -8.60 -1.22 -9.55
CA ASP A 108 -9.78 -1.59 -8.78
C ASP A 108 -10.35 -2.93 -9.27
N GLY A 109 -10.66 -3.81 -8.33
CA GLY A 109 -11.22 -5.14 -8.60
C GLY A 109 -10.20 -6.25 -8.83
N ASP A 110 -8.91 -5.95 -9.01
CA ASP A 110 -7.88 -7.00 -9.10
C ASP A 110 -7.88 -7.85 -7.82
N ILE A 111 -7.79 -9.17 -7.97
CA ILE A 111 -7.86 -10.06 -6.81
C ILE A 111 -6.49 -10.21 -6.16
N ILE A 112 -6.35 -9.76 -4.92
CA ILE A 112 -5.13 -9.92 -4.13
C ILE A 112 -5.31 -11.07 -3.14
N LYS A 113 -4.26 -11.87 -2.97
CA LYS A 113 -4.15 -12.94 -1.98
C LYS A 113 -3.07 -12.58 -0.98
N ILE A 114 -3.45 -12.56 0.28
CA ILE A 114 -2.57 -12.38 1.42
C ILE A 114 -2.52 -13.72 2.15
N ASP A 115 -1.33 -14.27 2.29
CA ASP A 115 -1.09 -15.48 3.08
C ASP A 115 0.08 -15.21 4.03
N ILE A 116 -0.27 -14.78 5.25
CA ILE A 116 0.68 -14.39 6.29
C ILE A 116 1.48 -15.61 6.80
N PRO A 117 0.87 -16.80 7.04
CA PRO A 117 1.60 -17.99 7.42
C PRO A 117 2.70 -18.39 6.44
N ASN A 118 2.44 -18.29 5.13
CA ASN A 118 3.39 -18.67 4.09
C ASN A 118 4.21 -17.51 3.53
N TYR A 119 4.09 -16.31 4.11
CA TYR A 119 4.83 -15.11 3.67
C TYR A 119 4.56 -14.73 2.21
N LYS A 120 3.34 -14.96 1.71
CA LYS A 120 2.97 -14.67 0.33
C LYS A 120 2.02 -13.48 0.25
N LEU A 121 2.31 -12.63 -0.73
CA LEU A 121 1.44 -11.57 -1.19
C LEU A 121 1.41 -11.67 -2.71
N GLU A 122 0.26 -12.02 -3.26
CA GLU A 122 0.10 -12.34 -4.68
C GLU A 122 -1.10 -11.57 -5.23
N VAL A 123 -1.11 -11.34 -6.53
CA VAL A 123 -2.26 -10.82 -7.26
C VAL A 123 -2.59 -11.81 -8.38
N GLU A 124 -3.88 -12.04 -8.65
CA GLU A 124 -4.34 -12.90 -9.76
C GLU A 124 -4.22 -12.16 -11.09
N LEU A 125 -3.00 -11.75 -11.45
CA LEU A 125 -2.64 -11.17 -12.74
C LEU A 125 -1.52 -11.99 -13.37
N SER A 126 -1.57 -12.15 -14.69
CA SER A 126 -0.46 -12.75 -15.43
C SER A 126 0.73 -11.79 -15.53
N ASP A 127 1.94 -12.33 -15.65
CA ASP A 127 3.16 -11.52 -15.85
C ASP A 127 3.07 -10.64 -17.10
N LYS A 128 2.39 -11.14 -18.14
CA LYS A 128 2.14 -10.40 -19.38
C LYS A 128 1.28 -9.18 -19.11
N GLU A 129 0.14 -9.37 -18.44
CA GLU A 129 -0.77 -8.27 -18.11
C GLU A 129 -0.11 -7.26 -17.15
N MET A 130 0.63 -7.74 -16.15
CA MET A 130 1.42 -6.88 -15.25
C MET A 130 2.39 -6.00 -16.05
N THR A 131 3.13 -6.59 -16.98
CA THR A 131 4.11 -5.87 -17.82
C THR A 131 3.43 -4.85 -18.73
N GLU A 132 2.32 -5.21 -19.38
CA GLU A 132 1.55 -4.31 -20.24
C GLU A 132 0.98 -3.12 -19.45
N ARG A 133 0.40 -3.38 -18.28
CA ARG A 133 -0.12 -2.33 -17.39
C ARG A 133 1.00 -1.41 -16.91
N LEU A 134 2.14 -1.97 -16.51
CA LEU A 134 3.30 -1.19 -16.11
C LEU A 134 3.83 -0.35 -17.28
N ALA A 135 3.85 -0.85 -18.51
CA ALA A 135 4.29 -0.09 -19.69
C ALA A 135 3.38 1.11 -20.01
N GLN A 136 2.08 0.98 -19.74
CA GLN A 136 1.08 2.03 -19.95
C GLN A 136 1.10 3.14 -18.88
N LEU A 137 1.82 2.96 -17.76
CA LEU A 137 1.91 3.99 -16.73
C LEU A 137 2.65 5.22 -17.25
N ALA A 138 2.06 6.39 -17.03
CA ALA A 138 2.71 7.67 -17.22
C ALA A 138 4.01 7.77 -16.41
N GLU A 139 4.88 8.69 -16.81
CA GLU A 139 6.05 9.00 -16.01
C GLU A 139 5.61 9.54 -14.65
N PHE A 140 6.26 9.07 -13.59
CA PHE A 140 5.94 9.51 -12.23
C PHE A 140 6.38 10.97 -12.05
N GLU A 141 5.44 11.85 -11.73
CA GLU A 141 5.73 13.22 -11.32
C GLU A 141 5.82 13.33 -9.79
N PRO A 142 6.96 13.77 -9.23
CA PRO A 142 7.09 14.02 -7.80
C PRO A 142 6.15 15.12 -7.31
N LYS A 143 5.48 14.88 -6.17
CA LYS A 143 4.64 15.89 -5.49
C LYS A 143 5.46 17.12 -5.07
N VAL A 144 6.71 16.91 -4.66
CA VAL A 144 7.63 17.99 -4.25
C VAL A 144 8.71 18.19 -5.31
N LYS A 145 8.72 19.37 -5.95
CA LYS A 145 9.60 19.69 -7.09
C LYS A 145 10.84 20.52 -6.72
N THR A 146 11.03 20.91 -5.46
CA THR A 146 12.17 21.71 -4.99
C THR A 146 12.58 21.37 -3.56
N GLY A 147 13.75 21.85 -3.12
CA GLY A 147 14.22 21.70 -1.74
C GLY A 147 14.72 20.30 -1.38
N TYR A 148 14.89 20.05 -0.09
CA TYR A 148 15.52 18.82 0.41
C TYR A 148 14.70 17.56 0.14
N LEU A 149 13.37 17.63 0.17
CA LEU A 149 12.52 16.47 -0.13
C LEU A 149 12.62 16.02 -1.59
N ARG A 150 12.87 16.95 -2.53
CA ARG A 150 13.23 16.57 -3.90
C ARG A 150 14.56 15.83 -3.94
N TYR A 151 15.59 16.38 -3.29
CA TYR A 151 16.90 15.72 -3.20
C TYR A 151 16.80 14.32 -2.59
N TYR A 152 16.03 14.18 -1.50
CA TYR A 152 15.72 12.90 -0.88
C TYR A 152 15.10 11.92 -1.90
N ALA A 153 14.03 12.32 -2.60
CA ALA A 153 13.34 11.47 -3.57
C ALA A 153 14.24 11.02 -4.73
N GLU A 154 15.22 11.84 -5.13
CA GLU A 154 16.18 11.52 -6.18
C GLU A 154 17.30 10.57 -5.73
N LYS A 155 17.66 10.57 -4.44
CA LYS A 155 18.84 9.85 -3.92
C LYS A 155 18.49 8.63 -3.06
N VAL A 156 17.28 8.55 -2.55
CA VAL A 156 16.87 7.49 -1.63
C VAL A 156 16.79 6.13 -2.33
N GLY A 157 17.33 5.11 -1.67
CA GLY A 157 17.16 3.71 -2.05
C GLY A 157 15.80 3.15 -1.64
N PRO A 158 15.48 1.90 -2.04
CA PRO A 158 14.21 1.28 -1.69
C PRO A 158 14.08 1.00 -0.19
N ALA A 159 12.84 0.90 0.28
CA ALA A 159 12.56 0.53 1.67
C ALA A 159 13.12 -0.85 2.06
N SER A 160 13.23 -1.79 1.10
CA SER A 160 13.83 -3.11 1.30
C SER A 160 15.30 -3.08 1.72
N THR A 161 16.03 -2.00 1.41
CA THR A 161 17.42 -1.78 1.84
C THR A 161 17.53 -0.71 2.93
N GLY A 162 16.43 -0.40 3.62
CA GLY A 162 16.40 0.57 4.70
C GLY A 162 16.27 2.04 4.28
N ALA A 163 15.90 2.32 3.02
CA ALA A 163 15.76 3.69 2.50
C ALA A 163 17.00 4.59 2.73
N VAL A 164 18.19 4.00 2.63
CA VAL A 164 19.47 4.71 2.70
C VAL A 164 19.75 5.50 1.42
N PHE A 165 20.55 6.56 1.51
CA PHE A 165 21.00 7.28 0.32
C PHE A 165 22.01 6.46 -0.47
N LYS A 166 21.94 6.61 -1.80
CA LYS A 166 22.98 6.15 -2.71
C LYS A 166 23.99 7.26 -3.00
#